data_AF-A0A1E4RFG4-F1
#
_entry.id   AF-A0A1E4RFG4-F1
#
_cell.length_a   1.000
_cell.length_b   1.000
_cell.length_c   1.000
_cell.angle_alpha   90.00
_cell.angle_beta   90.00
_cell.angle_gamma   90.00
#
_symmetry.space_group_name_H-M   'P 1'
#
loop_
_entity.id
_entity.type
_entity.pdbx_description
1 polymer ?
#
loop_
_entity_poly.entity_id
_entity_poly.type
_entity_poly.pdbx_seq_one_letter_code
_entity_poly.pdbx_strand_id
1 'polypeptide(L)'
;MSEKQTSTFVKKLASNDRKTREAAFEALGNYLKSRSSSKLSLLEMEKLWKGLYFAMWFCDKAGPQEKLAQELANLFSDVIPAASYSTFHEAFWVILIKEWPSIDQWRIDKYYLTIRRILRQNFIRLQKNGWEEEEINDFLQVLEKHVLSGDKSVPVALPYHLCDIYIDEIETVLFADLEEADLEENEEQFKEVFRQKLDIVEKTPVEKLLSPFAKLNKSALLKTLRIKCKEVLEDQRLKDWGVFETDTDNENEEDDEEEEEWKGF
;
A
#
# COMPACT_ATOMS: atom_id res chain seq x y z
N MET A 1 -13.90 -9.51 -23.14
CA MET A 1 -12.67 -10.04 -23.78
C MET A 1 -12.93 -11.49 -24.17
N SER A 2 -12.26 -12.05 -25.20
CA SER A 2 -12.18 -13.51 -25.32
C SER A 2 -10.97 -14.01 -24.54
N GLU A 3 -11.07 -15.17 -23.90
CA GLU A 3 -9.97 -15.81 -23.15
C GLU A 3 -8.64 -15.89 -23.94
N LYS A 4 -8.75 -15.97 -25.28
CA LYS A 4 -7.63 -15.97 -26.21
C LYS A 4 -6.82 -14.66 -26.19
N GLN A 5 -7.47 -13.51 -26.00
CA GLN A 5 -6.80 -12.20 -25.99
C GLN A 5 -6.00 -11.98 -24.70
N THR A 6 -6.53 -12.30 -23.51
CA THR A 6 -5.75 -12.24 -22.26
C THR A 6 -4.63 -13.25 -22.26
N SER A 7 -4.85 -14.49 -22.73
CA SER A 7 -3.76 -15.46 -22.89
C SER A 7 -2.61 -14.91 -23.76
N THR A 8 -2.92 -14.11 -24.78
CA THR A 8 -1.92 -13.47 -25.64
C THR A 8 -1.13 -12.39 -24.90
N PHE A 9 -1.79 -11.52 -24.12
CA PHE A 9 -1.10 -10.52 -23.29
C PHE A 9 -0.16 -11.19 -22.29
N VAL A 10 -0.64 -12.18 -21.55
CA VAL A 10 0.14 -12.88 -20.52
C VAL A 10 1.40 -13.51 -21.10
N LYS A 11 1.29 -14.20 -22.23
CA LYS A 11 2.44 -14.80 -22.92
C LYS A 11 3.47 -13.75 -23.37
N LYS A 12 3.03 -12.59 -23.85
CA LYS A 12 3.93 -11.52 -24.29
C LYS A 12 4.61 -10.81 -23.12
N LEU A 13 3.89 -10.58 -22.02
CA LEU A 13 4.42 -10.01 -20.78
C LEU A 13 5.47 -10.92 -20.11
N ALA A 14 5.31 -12.24 -20.25
CA ALA A 14 6.27 -13.23 -19.78
C ALA A 14 7.35 -13.60 -20.83
N SER A 15 7.48 -12.83 -21.92
CA SER A 15 8.50 -13.07 -22.95
C SER A 15 9.91 -12.75 -22.43
N ASN A 16 10.92 -13.49 -22.87
CA ASN A 16 12.33 -13.18 -22.59
C ASN A 16 12.80 -11.91 -23.31
N ASP A 17 12.16 -11.54 -24.42
CA ASP A 17 12.49 -10.33 -25.16
C ASP A 17 11.89 -9.08 -24.50
N ARG A 18 12.76 -8.15 -24.09
CA ARG A 18 12.39 -6.89 -23.43
C ARG A 18 11.43 -6.06 -24.27
N LYS A 19 11.68 -5.90 -25.57
CA LYS A 19 10.84 -5.06 -26.45
C LYS A 19 9.43 -5.63 -26.56
N THR A 20 9.30 -6.95 -26.65
CA THR A 20 8.01 -7.64 -26.63
C THR A 20 7.25 -7.38 -25.34
N ARG A 21 7.92 -7.39 -24.18
CA ARG A 21 7.28 -7.08 -22.89
C ARG A 21 6.82 -5.63 -22.81
N GLU A 22 7.68 -4.68 -23.18
CA GLU A 22 7.36 -3.23 -23.16
C GLU A 22 6.16 -2.91 -24.07
N ALA A 23 6.15 -3.42 -25.30
CA ALA A 23 5.03 -3.23 -26.21
C ALA A 23 3.73 -3.90 -25.70
N ALA A 24 3.84 -5.06 -25.03
CA ALA A 24 2.69 -5.72 -24.43
C ALA A 24 2.13 -4.96 -23.23
N PHE A 25 3.01 -4.35 -22.42
CA PHE A 25 2.63 -3.51 -21.29
C PHE A 25 1.88 -2.25 -21.75
N GLU A 26 2.41 -1.56 -22.76
CA GLU A 26 1.75 -0.38 -23.34
C GLU A 26 0.37 -0.73 -23.92
N ALA A 27 0.30 -1.82 -24.70
CA ALA A 27 -0.96 -2.30 -25.25
C ALA A 27 -1.96 -2.73 -24.16
N LEU A 28 -1.47 -3.29 -23.04
CA LEU A 28 -2.30 -3.64 -21.89
C LEU A 28 -2.86 -2.37 -21.24
N GLY A 29 -2.04 -1.35 -21.00
CA GLY A 29 -2.49 -0.09 -20.44
C GLY A 29 -3.63 0.53 -21.25
N ASN A 30 -3.50 0.57 -22.59
CA ASN A 30 -4.56 1.05 -23.47
C ASN A 30 -5.83 0.20 -23.39
N TYR A 31 -5.68 -1.13 -23.26
CA TYR A 31 -6.81 -2.03 -23.11
C TYR A 31 -7.54 -1.85 -21.77
N LEU A 32 -6.79 -1.67 -20.68
CA LEU A 32 -7.33 -1.48 -19.33
C LEU A 32 -8.13 -0.18 -19.20
N LYS A 33 -7.79 0.86 -19.98
CA LYS A 33 -8.60 2.11 -20.07
C LYS A 33 -9.94 1.92 -20.80
N SER A 34 -10.05 0.89 -21.63
CA SER A 34 -11.25 0.69 -22.45
C SER A 34 -12.44 0.20 -21.62
N ARG A 35 -13.67 0.51 -22.03
CA ARG A 35 -14.91 -0.02 -21.41
C ARG A 35 -15.01 -1.55 -21.44
N SER A 36 -14.14 -2.24 -22.17
CA SER A 36 -14.10 -3.70 -22.19
C SER A 36 -13.42 -4.27 -20.95
N SER A 37 -12.56 -3.50 -20.28
CA SER A 37 -11.88 -3.93 -19.04
C SER A 37 -12.85 -4.05 -17.87
N SER A 38 -13.92 -3.24 -17.85
CA SER A 38 -14.95 -3.28 -16.80
C SER A 38 -15.84 -4.52 -16.80
N LYS A 39 -15.64 -5.42 -17.76
CA LYS A 39 -16.34 -6.71 -17.83
C LYS A 39 -15.43 -7.89 -17.49
N LEU A 40 -14.17 -7.62 -17.12
CA LEU A 40 -13.23 -8.68 -16.78
C LEU A 40 -13.61 -9.27 -15.43
N SER A 41 -13.68 -10.59 -15.42
CA SER A 41 -13.79 -11.35 -14.17
C SER A 41 -12.52 -11.25 -13.35
N LEU A 42 -12.63 -11.54 -12.05
CA LEU A 42 -11.46 -11.63 -11.18
C LEU A 42 -10.40 -12.59 -11.73
N LEU A 43 -10.81 -13.77 -12.22
CA LEU A 43 -9.90 -14.76 -12.82
C LEU A 43 -9.13 -14.21 -14.03
N GLU A 44 -9.76 -13.37 -14.86
CA GLU A 44 -9.07 -12.73 -15.98
C GLU A 44 -8.09 -11.66 -15.51
N MET A 45 -8.44 -10.89 -14.49
CA MET A 45 -7.52 -9.92 -13.86
C MET A 45 -6.34 -10.62 -13.19
N GLU A 46 -6.55 -11.76 -12.51
CA GLU A 46 -5.49 -12.60 -11.95
C GLU A 46 -4.55 -13.12 -13.04
N LYS A 47 -5.09 -13.60 -14.17
CA LYS A 47 -4.28 -14.02 -15.33
C LYS A 47 -3.41 -12.85 -15.82
N LEU A 48 -3.95 -11.65 -15.95
CA LEU A 48 -3.20 -10.46 -16.35
C LEU A 48 -2.10 -10.11 -15.34
N TRP A 49 -2.43 -10.09 -14.04
CA TRP A 49 -1.47 -9.84 -12.97
C TRP A 49 -0.36 -10.89 -12.91
N LYS A 50 -0.66 -12.15 -13.22
CA LYS A 50 0.35 -13.20 -13.37
C LYS A 50 1.34 -12.86 -14.50
N GLY A 51 0.87 -12.26 -15.59
CA GLY A 51 1.72 -11.73 -16.65
C GLY A 51 2.59 -10.56 -16.19
N LEU A 52 2.01 -9.60 -15.48
CA LEU A 52 2.72 -8.43 -14.92
C LEU A 52 3.78 -8.83 -13.89
N TYR A 53 3.46 -9.81 -13.02
CA TYR A 53 4.39 -10.42 -12.09
C TYR A 53 5.63 -10.97 -12.81
N PHE A 54 5.44 -11.68 -13.92
CA PHE A 54 6.56 -12.20 -14.70
C PHE A 54 7.30 -11.12 -15.50
N ALA A 55 6.63 -10.05 -15.90
CA ALA A 55 7.31 -8.90 -16.50
C ALA A 55 8.35 -8.31 -15.52
N MET A 56 7.98 -8.17 -14.24
CA MET A 56 8.92 -7.80 -13.18
C MET A 56 9.96 -8.89 -12.92
N TRP A 57 9.57 -10.17 -12.93
CA TRP A 57 10.47 -11.31 -12.74
C TRP A 57 11.67 -11.27 -13.70
N PHE A 58 11.43 -11.04 -14.99
CA PHE A 58 12.45 -10.96 -16.05
C PHE A 58 13.13 -9.59 -16.17
N CYS A 59 12.85 -8.65 -15.26
CA CYS A 59 13.54 -7.37 -15.18
C CYS A 59 14.75 -7.50 -14.23
N ASP A 60 15.95 -7.58 -14.79
CA ASP A 60 17.18 -7.87 -14.03
C ASP A 60 18.07 -6.65 -13.75
N LYS A 61 17.79 -5.50 -14.38
CA LYS A 61 18.59 -4.27 -14.20
C LYS A 61 17.87 -3.30 -13.25
N ALA A 62 18.61 -2.72 -12.30
CA ALA A 62 18.08 -1.84 -11.26
C ALA A 62 17.22 -0.66 -11.80
N GLY A 63 17.77 0.18 -12.67
CA GLY A 63 17.00 1.31 -13.24
C GLY A 63 15.71 0.88 -13.95
N PRO A 64 15.74 -0.13 -14.83
CA PRO A 64 14.52 -0.72 -15.40
C PRO A 64 13.56 -1.35 -14.39
N GLN A 65 14.03 -1.93 -13.29
CA GLN A 65 13.17 -2.46 -12.23
C GLN A 65 12.40 -1.33 -11.55
N GLU A 66 13.07 -0.26 -11.18
CA GLU A 66 12.43 0.91 -10.57
C GLU A 66 11.41 1.54 -11.53
N LYS A 67 11.78 1.73 -12.80
CA LYS A 67 10.87 2.25 -13.81
C LYS A 67 9.64 1.36 -13.97
N LEU A 68 9.83 0.05 -14.08
CA LEU A 68 8.71 -0.89 -14.24
C LEU A 68 7.83 -0.94 -12.99
N ALA A 69 8.41 -0.86 -11.79
CA ALA A 69 7.63 -0.80 -10.54
C ALA A 69 6.74 0.45 -10.52
N GLN A 70 7.27 1.59 -10.97
CA GLN A 70 6.48 2.83 -11.11
C GLN A 70 5.39 2.69 -12.19
N GLU A 71 5.71 2.13 -13.36
CA GLU A 71 4.74 1.93 -14.44
C GLU A 71 3.60 0.99 -14.02
N LEU A 72 3.92 -0.10 -13.30
CA LEU A 72 2.92 -1.01 -12.72
C LEU A 72 2.02 -0.31 -11.72
N ALA A 73 2.61 0.52 -10.86
CA ALA A 73 1.87 1.26 -9.86
C ALA A 73 0.93 2.31 -10.48
N ASN A 74 1.38 3.01 -11.52
CA ASN A 74 0.56 4.00 -12.23
C ASN A 74 -0.71 3.39 -12.86
N LEU A 75 -0.78 2.07 -13.03
CA LEU A 75 -2.02 1.42 -13.48
C LEU A 75 -3.18 1.67 -12.50
N PHE A 76 -2.90 1.78 -11.19
CA PHE A 76 -3.92 1.99 -10.16
C PHE A 76 -4.51 3.40 -10.19
N SER A 77 -3.67 4.41 -10.37
CA SER A 77 -4.06 5.83 -10.32
C SER A 77 -4.51 6.39 -11.66
N ASP A 78 -3.90 5.98 -12.77
CA ASP A 78 -4.05 6.67 -14.06
C ASP A 78 -4.73 5.83 -15.16
N VAL A 79 -4.96 4.53 -14.94
CA VAL A 79 -5.38 3.60 -16.00
C VAL A 79 -6.69 2.88 -15.66
N ILE A 80 -6.79 2.29 -14.47
CA ILE A 80 -7.93 1.44 -14.11
C ILE A 80 -9.16 2.30 -13.75
N PRO A 81 -10.31 2.08 -14.42
CA PRO A 81 -11.57 2.75 -14.04
C PRO A 81 -12.06 2.31 -12.65
N ALA A 82 -12.81 3.17 -11.95
CA ALA A 82 -13.37 2.88 -10.62
C ALA A 82 -14.12 1.54 -10.56
N ALA A 83 -14.97 1.25 -11.55
CA ALA A 83 -15.73 0.00 -11.63
C ALA A 83 -14.90 -1.30 -11.68
N SER A 84 -13.58 -1.22 -11.91
CA SER A 84 -12.67 -2.38 -11.96
C SER A 84 -11.56 -2.29 -10.94
N TYR A 85 -11.52 -1.22 -10.15
CA TYR A 85 -10.46 -0.93 -9.20
C TYR A 85 -10.33 -2.04 -8.16
N SER A 86 -11.40 -2.36 -7.44
CA SER A 86 -11.39 -3.38 -6.37
C SER A 86 -11.00 -4.75 -6.92
N THR A 87 -11.52 -5.15 -8.09
CA THR A 87 -11.16 -6.44 -8.73
C THR A 87 -9.70 -6.48 -9.18
N PHE A 88 -9.17 -5.38 -9.72
CA PHE A 88 -7.79 -5.29 -10.14
C PHE A 88 -6.83 -5.30 -8.94
N HIS A 89 -7.18 -4.60 -7.86
CA HIS A 89 -6.41 -4.58 -6.63
C HIS A 89 -6.46 -5.93 -5.90
N GLU A 90 -7.60 -6.59 -5.88
CA GLU A 90 -7.75 -7.95 -5.36
C GLU A 90 -6.86 -8.94 -6.15
N ALA A 91 -6.90 -8.90 -7.48
CA ALA A 91 -6.07 -9.77 -8.32
C ALA A 91 -4.56 -9.57 -8.08
N PHE A 92 -4.12 -8.34 -7.80
CA PHE A 92 -2.73 -8.07 -7.42
C PHE A 92 -2.33 -8.86 -6.17
N TRP A 93 -3.10 -8.74 -5.08
CA TRP A 93 -2.78 -9.43 -3.84
C TRP A 93 -2.89 -10.94 -3.95
N VAL A 94 -3.92 -11.46 -4.63
CA VAL A 94 -4.08 -12.91 -4.86
C VAL A 94 -2.84 -13.49 -5.56
N ILE A 95 -2.36 -12.83 -6.62
CA ILE A 95 -1.17 -13.29 -7.34
C ILE A 95 0.07 -13.13 -6.46
N LEU A 96 0.26 -11.99 -5.79
CA LEU A 96 1.46 -11.76 -5.01
C LEU A 96 1.56 -12.72 -3.83
N ILE A 97 0.47 -12.94 -3.07
CA ILE A 97 0.40 -13.89 -1.95
C ILE A 97 0.74 -15.31 -2.42
N LYS A 98 0.16 -15.74 -3.54
CA LYS A 98 0.38 -17.07 -4.11
C LYS A 98 1.83 -17.29 -4.55
N GLU A 99 2.45 -16.28 -5.15
CA GLU A 99 3.78 -16.40 -5.76
C GLU A 99 4.91 -16.03 -4.81
N TRP A 100 4.64 -15.33 -3.71
CA TRP A 100 5.64 -14.89 -2.75
C TRP A 100 6.62 -15.99 -2.30
N PRO A 101 6.18 -17.22 -1.95
CA PRO A 101 7.10 -18.26 -1.50
C PRO A 101 8.08 -18.73 -2.58
N SER A 102 7.81 -18.42 -3.86
CA SER A 102 8.67 -18.76 -5.00
C SER A 102 9.75 -17.70 -5.29
N ILE A 103 9.66 -16.52 -4.67
CA ILE A 103 10.60 -15.43 -4.88
C ILE A 103 11.87 -15.73 -4.09
N ASP A 104 13.00 -15.86 -4.79
CA ASP A 104 14.30 -16.03 -4.16
C ASP A 104 14.86 -14.69 -3.65
N GLN A 105 15.85 -14.78 -2.77
CA GLN A 105 16.49 -13.63 -2.12
C GLN A 105 17.05 -12.58 -3.08
N TRP A 106 17.43 -12.94 -4.31
CA TRP A 106 18.00 -12.00 -5.28
C TRP A 106 16.92 -11.20 -6.02
N ARG A 107 15.66 -11.60 -5.91
CA ARG A 107 14.51 -10.96 -6.56
C ARG A 107 13.59 -10.24 -5.60
N ILE A 108 13.71 -10.46 -4.29
CA ILE A 108 12.71 -10.00 -3.32
C ILE A 108 12.61 -8.47 -3.26
N ASP A 109 13.73 -7.76 -3.35
CA ASP A 109 13.78 -6.30 -3.20
C ASP A 109 12.95 -5.55 -4.25
N LYS A 110 12.97 -6.00 -5.52
CA LYS A 110 12.15 -5.37 -6.57
C LYS A 110 10.65 -5.58 -6.33
N TYR A 111 10.25 -6.67 -5.69
CA TYR A 111 8.84 -6.87 -5.32
C TYR A 111 8.46 -6.03 -4.11
N TYR A 112 9.34 -5.86 -3.11
CA TYR A 112 9.13 -4.89 -2.03
C TYR A 112 8.98 -3.45 -2.54
N LEU A 113 9.84 -3.04 -3.47
CA LEU A 113 9.72 -1.75 -4.15
C LEU A 113 8.40 -1.63 -4.92
N THR A 114 8.00 -2.69 -5.62
CA THR A 114 6.73 -2.72 -6.37
C THR A 114 5.53 -2.53 -5.44
N ILE A 115 5.48 -3.23 -4.31
CA ILE A 115 4.43 -3.06 -3.29
C ILE A 115 4.40 -1.60 -2.81
N ARG A 116 5.56 -1.03 -2.48
CA ARG A 116 5.68 0.35 -2.01
C ARG A 116 5.14 1.35 -3.04
N ARG A 117 5.54 1.23 -4.31
CA ARG A 117 5.02 2.10 -5.39
C ARG A 117 3.53 1.93 -5.60
N ILE A 118 3.02 0.69 -5.58
CA ILE A 118 1.58 0.42 -5.71
C ILE A 118 0.80 1.06 -4.57
N LEU A 119 1.26 0.92 -3.31
CA LEU A 119 0.61 1.55 -2.16
C LEU A 119 0.52 3.08 -2.35
N ARG A 120 1.63 3.72 -2.71
CA ARG A 120 1.67 5.16 -3.03
C ARG A 120 0.62 5.56 -4.07
N GLN A 121 0.54 4.81 -5.18
CA GLN A 121 -0.39 5.13 -6.26
C GLN A 121 -1.86 4.87 -5.88
N ASN A 122 -2.12 3.96 -4.94
CA ASN A 122 -3.45 3.85 -4.35
C ASN A 122 -3.80 5.10 -3.52
N PHE A 123 -2.90 5.62 -2.69
CA PHE A 123 -3.16 6.87 -1.96
C PHE A 123 -3.31 8.08 -2.89
N ILE A 124 -2.47 8.19 -3.93
CA ILE A 124 -2.61 9.25 -4.95
C ILE A 124 -3.98 9.15 -5.64
N ARG A 125 -4.47 7.95 -5.92
CA ARG A 125 -5.81 7.76 -6.48
C ARG A 125 -6.88 8.30 -5.54
N LEU A 126 -6.84 7.88 -4.27
CA LEU A 126 -7.81 8.31 -3.26
C LEU A 126 -7.78 9.84 -3.07
N GLN A 127 -6.60 10.45 -3.03
CA GLN A 127 -6.42 11.90 -2.96
C GLN A 127 -6.98 12.61 -4.20
N LYS A 128 -6.69 12.12 -5.42
CA LYS A 128 -7.23 12.66 -6.68
C LYS A 128 -8.76 12.62 -6.73
N ASN A 129 -9.35 11.59 -6.14
CA ASN A 129 -10.79 11.41 -6.02
C ASN A 129 -11.36 12.05 -4.74
N GLY A 130 -10.64 12.97 -4.11
CA GLY A 130 -11.13 13.76 -2.99
C GLY A 130 -11.48 12.95 -1.74
N TRP A 131 -10.80 11.81 -1.54
CA TRP A 131 -11.05 10.91 -0.41
C TRP A 131 -12.51 10.41 -0.35
N GLU A 132 -13.11 10.14 -1.52
CA GLU A 132 -14.46 9.58 -1.61
C GLU A 132 -14.60 8.29 -0.80
N GLU A 133 -15.64 8.24 0.04
CA GLU A 133 -15.84 7.16 1.01
C GLU A 133 -15.99 5.78 0.36
N GLU A 134 -16.64 5.69 -0.80
CA GLU A 134 -16.81 4.43 -1.54
C GLU A 134 -15.45 3.86 -1.99
N GLU A 135 -14.58 4.67 -2.60
CA GLU A 135 -13.26 4.21 -3.03
C GLU A 135 -12.34 3.87 -1.85
N ILE A 136 -12.44 4.61 -0.74
CA ILE A 136 -11.71 4.26 0.50
C ILE A 136 -12.18 2.89 1.00
N ASN A 137 -13.49 2.65 1.07
CA ASN A 137 -14.02 1.38 1.54
C ASN A 137 -13.59 0.23 0.62
N ASP A 138 -13.63 0.43 -0.70
CA ASP A 138 -13.13 -0.53 -1.69
C ASP A 138 -11.65 -0.88 -1.48
N PHE A 139 -10.81 0.15 -1.29
CA PHE A 139 -9.39 -0.02 -1.01
C PHE A 139 -9.14 -0.82 0.28
N LEU A 140 -9.77 -0.39 1.39
CA LEU A 140 -9.58 -1.01 2.71
C LEU A 140 -10.14 -2.43 2.76
N GLN A 141 -11.29 -2.69 2.13
CA GLN A 141 -11.87 -4.02 2.06
C GLN A 141 -10.94 -5.01 1.36
N VAL A 142 -10.26 -4.59 0.29
CA VAL A 142 -9.26 -5.45 -0.38
C VAL A 142 -8.08 -5.73 0.54
N LEU A 143 -7.57 -4.75 1.28
CA LEU A 143 -6.48 -4.98 2.24
C LEU A 143 -6.90 -5.95 3.35
N GLU A 144 -8.06 -5.73 3.97
CA GLU A 144 -8.61 -6.58 5.03
C GLU A 144 -8.91 -8.00 4.57
N LYS A 145 -9.37 -8.17 3.33
CA LYS A 145 -9.66 -9.49 2.76
C LYS A 145 -8.39 -10.28 2.45
N HIS A 146 -7.31 -9.60 2.07
CA HIS A 146 -6.08 -10.24 1.57
C HIS A 146 -4.90 -10.04 2.50
N VAL A 147 -4.04 -9.06 2.23
CA VAL A 147 -2.73 -8.93 2.90
C VAL A 147 -2.85 -8.68 4.42
N LEU A 148 -3.89 -7.99 4.88
CA LEU A 148 -4.16 -7.71 6.29
C LEU A 148 -5.27 -8.61 6.88
N SER A 149 -5.55 -9.76 6.26
CA SER A 149 -6.58 -10.70 6.74
C SER A 149 -6.22 -11.44 8.03
N GLY A 150 -4.92 -11.56 8.33
CA GLY A 150 -4.42 -12.38 9.44
C GLY A 150 -4.51 -13.90 9.20
N ASP A 151 -4.89 -14.33 8.00
CA ASP A 151 -4.90 -15.74 7.62
C ASP A 151 -3.45 -16.28 7.53
N LYS A 152 -3.27 -17.53 7.96
CA LYS A 152 -2.00 -18.28 7.87
C LYS A 152 -1.58 -18.54 6.41
N SER A 153 -2.52 -18.48 5.47
CA SER A 153 -2.22 -18.59 4.04
C SER A 153 -1.41 -17.41 3.50
N VAL A 154 -1.45 -16.26 4.19
CA VAL A 154 -0.71 -15.05 3.80
C VAL A 154 0.74 -15.14 4.30
N PRO A 155 1.74 -15.04 3.41
CA PRO A 155 3.14 -14.95 3.80
C PRO A 155 3.37 -13.76 4.73
N VAL A 156 3.88 -14.03 5.93
CA VAL A 156 4.04 -13.04 7.02
C VAL A 156 4.84 -11.81 6.60
N ALA A 157 5.79 -11.96 5.68
CA ALA A 157 6.60 -10.86 5.14
C ALA A 157 5.77 -9.75 4.48
N LEU A 158 4.59 -10.06 3.93
CA LEU A 158 3.75 -9.08 3.24
C LEU A 158 3.07 -8.08 4.19
N PRO A 159 2.28 -8.49 5.20
CA PRO A 159 1.69 -7.55 6.16
C PRO A 159 2.75 -6.81 6.98
N TYR A 160 3.90 -7.44 7.26
CA TYR A 160 5.02 -6.76 7.93
C TYR A 160 5.56 -5.62 7.10
N HIS A 161 5.89 -5.89 5.84
CA HIS A 161 6.34 -4.85 4.93
C HIS A 161 5.30 -3.75 4.76
N LEU A 162 4.00 -4.11 4.72
CA LEU A 162 2.95 -3.10 4.67
C LEU A 162 2.95 -2.22 5.91
N CYS A 163 3.09 -2.80 7.12
CA CYS A 163 3.23 -2.02 8.36
C CYS A 163 4.44 -1.08 8.29
N ASP A 164 5.59 -1.58 7.85
CA ASP A 164 6.84 -0.81 7.83
C ASP A 164 6.81 0.38 6.84
N ILE A 165 5.91 0.40 5.85
CA ILE A 165 5.88 1.45 4.82
C ILE A 165 4.59 2.29 4.82
N TYR A 166 3.54 1.90 5.55
CA TYR A 166 2.21 2.49 5.36
C TYR A 166 2.18 3.99 5.65
N ILE A 167 2.73 4.40 6.80
CA ILE A 167 2.74 5.81 7.24
C ILE A 167 3.67 6.63 6.34
N ASP A 168 4.83 6.11 5.96
CA ASP A 168 5.77 6.78 5.03
C ASP A 168 5.09 7.12 3.70
N GLU A 169 4.30 6.19 3.16
CA GLU A 169 3.63 6.37 1.88
C GLU A 169 2.40 7.29 1.99
N ILE A 170 1.70 7.32 3.13
CA ILE A 170 0.68 8.34 3.41
C ILE A 170 1.33 9.72 3.48
N GLU A 171 2.36 9.89 4.30
CA GLU A 171 3.09 11.15 4.47
C GLU A 171 3.58 11.71 3.13
N THR A 172 4.23 10.85 2.33
CA THR A 172 4.75 11.20 1.02
C THR A 172 3.65 11.76 0.10
N VAL A 173 2.43 11.23 0.18
CA VAL A 173 1.33 11.65 -0.70
C VAL A 173 0.61 12.88 -0.16
N LEU A 174 0.37 12.95 1.15
CA LEU A 174 -0.31 14.10 1.76
C LEU A 174 0.50 15.38 1.61
N PHE A 175 1.83 15.29 1.73
CA PHE A 175 2.71 16.45 1.78
C PHE A 175 3.59 16.60 0.54
N ALA A 176 3.24 15.93 -0.56
CA ALA A 176 4.02 15.94 -1.80
C ALA A 176 4.27 17.35 -2.36
N ASP A 177 3.31 18.26 -2.17
CA ASP A 177 3.34 19.64 -2.68
C ASP A 177 3.85 20.66 -1.64
N LEU A 178 4.24 20.21 -0.44
CA LEU A 178 4.77 21.08 0.60
C LEU A 178 6.28 21.23 0.45
N GLU A 179 6.78 22.43 0.71
CA GLU A 179 8.21 22.67 0.81
C GLU A 179 8.77 22.04 2.08
N GLU A 180 9.97 21.45 1.97
CA GLU A 180 10.73 21.04 3.15
C GLU A 180 11.15 22.29 3.92
N ALA A 181 10.90 22.28 5.23
CA ALA A 181 11.27 23.37 6.12
C ALA A 181 11.98 22.80 7.35
N ASP A 182 13.09 23.42 7.72
CA ASP A 182 13.86 23.10 8.91
C ASP A 182 13.62 24.17 9.98
N LEU A 183 13.29 23.72 11.20
CA LEU A 183 13.06 24.58 12.34
C LEU A 183 14.30 25.39 12.73
N GLU A 184 15.50 24.81 12.57
CA GLU A 184 16.76 25.49 12.90
C GLU A 184 17.13 26.57 11.87
N GLU A 185 16.74 26.38 10.62
CA GLU A 185 17.02 27.34 9.54
C GLU A 185 16.02 28.50 9.50
N ASN A 186 14.72 28.20 9.66
CA ASN A 186 13.66 29.20 9.54
C ASN A 186 12.39 28.80 10.32
N GLU A 187 12.30 29.28 11.57
CA GLU A 187 11.18 28.99 12.47
C GLU A 187 9.81 29.42 11.91
N GLU A 188 9.73 30.56 11.20
CA GLU A 188 8.47 31.05 10.64
C GLU A 188 7.99 30.15 9.50
N GLN A 189 8.89 29.78 8.58
CA GLN A 189 8.57 28.87 7.48
C GLN A 189 8.20 27.47 7.99
N PHE A 190 8.90 26.97 9.01
CA PHE A 190 8.57 25.70 9.65
C PHE A 190 7.14 25.71 10.22
N LYS A 191 6.78 26.76 10.99
CA LYS A 191 5.42 26.90 11.55
C LYS A 191 4.35 27.00 10.47
N GLU A 192 4.67 27.66 9.35
CA GLU A 192 3.77 27.75 8.20
C GLU A 192 3.52 26.39 7.56
N VAL A 193 4.59 25.65 7.23
CA VAL A 193 4.49 24.30 6.66
C VAL A 193 3.78 23.36 7.62
N PHE A 194 4.08 23.43 8.92
CA PHE A 194 3.43 22.61 9.93
C PHE A 194 1.91 22.88 10.00
N ARG A 195 1.48 24.14 9.96
CA ARG A 195 0.06 24.48 9.89
C ARG A 195 -0.61 23.93 8.62
N GLN A 196 0.07 24.01 7.48
CA GLN A 196 -0.44 23.44 6.23
C GLN A 196 -0.58 21.92 6.30
N LYS A 197 0.35 21.22 6.98
CA LYS A 197 0.23 19.77 7.23
C LYS A 197 -1.04 19.45 8.02
N LEU A 198 -1.31 20.19 9.10
CA LEU A 198 -2.52 20.01 9.92
C LEU A 198 -3.80 20.24 9.08
N ASP A 199 -3.86 21.32 8.30
CA ASP A 199 -5.01 21.65 7.44
C ASP A 199 -5.30 20.57 6.37
N ILE A 200 -4.25 19.87 5.90
CA ILE A 200 -4.38 18.76 4.94
C ILE A 200 -4.89 17.51 5.64
N VAL A 201 -4.35 17.20 6.84
CA VAL A 201 -4.71 16.02 7.61
C VAL A 201 -6.15 16.12 8.12
N GLU A 202 -6.61 17.29 8.55
CA GLU A 202 -8.00 17.51 8.98
C GLU A 202 -9.02 17.15 7.88
N LYS A 203 -8.65 17.36 6.61
CA LYS A 203 -9.49 17.04 5.43
C LYS A 203 -9.31 15.61 4.94
N THR A 204 -8.39 14.86 5.53
CA THR A 204 -8.04 13.50 5.12
C THR A 204 -8.55 12.52 6.17
N PRO A 205 -9.29 11.45 5.78
CA PRO A 205 -9.79 10.45 6.71
C PRO A 205 -8.68 9.46 7.15
N VAL A 206 -7.58 9.98 7.75
CA VAL A 206 -6.41 9.18 8.14
C VAL A 206 -6.77 8.10 9.14
N GLU A 207 -7.57 8.42 10.16
CA GLU A 207 -8.04 7.44 11.15
C GLU A 207 -8.74 6.24 10.49
N LYS A 208 -9.59 6.51 9.50
CA LYS A 208 -10.29 5.47 8.74
C LYS A 208 -9.33 4.61 7.93
N LEU A 209 -8.31 5.22 7.31
CA LEU A 209 -7.27 4.51 6.57
C LEU A 209 -6.43 3.56 7.45
N LEU A 210 -6.39 3.81 8.76
CA LEU A 210 -5.70 2.96 9.74
C LEU A 210 -6.57 1.82 10.29
N SER A 211 -7.88 1.82 10.00
CA SER A 211 -8.82 0.82 10.55
C SER A 211 -8.46 -0.65 10.28
N PRO A 212 -7.85 -1.06 9.14
CA PRO A 212 -7.42 -2.44 8.96
C PRO A 212 -6.34 -2.86 9.96
N PHE A 213 -5.42 -1.97 10.32
CA PHE A 213 -4.37 -2.23 11.31
C PHE A 213 -4.95 -2.33 12.72
N ALA A 214 -5.91 -1.48 13.07
CA ALA A 214 -6.63 -1.56 14.34
C ALA A 214 -7.39 -2.89 14.50
N LYS A 215 -8.03 -3.37 13.44
CA LYS A 215 -8.68 -4.69 13.42
C LYS A 215 -7.66 -5.82 13.57
N LEU A 216 -6.60 -5.80 12.74
CA LEU A 216 -5.59 -6.86 12.72
C LEU A 216 -4.76 -6.89 14.02
N ASN A 217 -4.49 -5.75 14.64
CA ASN A 217 -3.86 -5.66 15.96
C ASN A 217 -4.62 -6.48 17.02
N LYS A 218 -5.95 -6.50 16.97
CA LYS A 218 -6.79 -7.26 17.92
C LYS A 218 -6.97 -8.72 17.53
N SER A 219 -7.12 -9.00 16.23
CA SER A 219 -7.53 -10.33 15.73
C SER A 219 -6.38 -11.22 15.26
N ALA A 220 -5.20 -10.67 14.94
CA ALA A 220 -4.11 -11.47 14.37
C ALA A 220 -3.66 -12.57 15.32
N LEU A 221 -3.42 -13.77 14.79
CA LEU A 221 -2.96 -14.92 15.57
C LEU A 221 -1.53 -14.72 16.10
N LEU A 222 -0.65 -14.17 15.27
CA LEU A 222 0.76 -13.93 15.61
C LEU A 222 0.91 -12.69 16.48
N LYS A 223 1.47 -12.85 17.69
CA LYS A 223 1.73 -11.73 18.61
C LYS A 223 2.63 -10.66 17.97
N THR A 224 3.65 -11.10 17.24
CA THR A 224 4.60 -10.23 16.57
C THR A 224 3.92 -9.36 15.49
N LEU A 225 2.92 -9.88 14.79
CA LEU A 225 2.13 -9.11 13.84
C LEU A 225 1.22 -8.10 14.55
N ARG A 226 0.64 -8.47 15.70
CA ARG A 226 -0.12 -7.53 16.54
C ARG A 226 0.76 -6.35 16.98
N ILE A 227 1.98 -6.62 17.43
CA ILE A 227 2.96 -5.59 17.81
C ILE A 227 3.27 -4.68 16.61
N LYS A 228 3.54 -5.24 15.44
CA LYS A 228 3.77 -4.45 14.22
C LYS A 228 2.60 -3.55 13.83
N CYS A 229 1.37 -4.04 13.95
CA CYS A 229 0.19 -3.20 13.74
C CYS A 229 0.05 -2.12 14.83
N LYS A 230 0.48 -2.39 16.07
CA LYS A 230 0.50 -1.42 17.16
C LYS A 230 1.48 -0.28 16.85
N GLU A 231 2.68 -0.61 16.37
CA GLU A 231 3.70 0.37 15.94
C GLU A 231 3.16 1.34 14.88
N VAL A 232 2.36 0.85 13.92
CA VAL A 232 1.70 1.70 12.90
C VAL A 232 0.70 2.66 13.52
N LEU A 233 -0.08 2.21 14.51
CA LEU A 233 -1.13 3.00 15.15
C LEU A 233 -0.58 4.04 16.13
N GLU A 234 0.61 3.77 16.70
CA GLU A 234 1.31 4.62 17.67
C GLU A 234 2.45 5.42 17.04
N ASP A 235 2.55 5.47 15.70
CA ASP A 235 3.58 6.25 15.01
C ASP A 235 3.50 7.72 15.43
N GLN A 236 4.64 8.27 15.89
CA GLN A 236 4.72 9.63 16.43
C GLN A 236 4.18 10.68 15.46
N ARG A 237 4.35 10.48 14.15
CA ARG A 237 3.85 11.41 13.13
C ARG A 237 2.33 11.57 13.19
N LEU A 238 1.59 10.52 13.57
CA LEU A 238 0.13 10.60 13.69
C LEU A 238 -0.31 11.52 14.83
N LYS A 239 0.46 11.53 15.94
CA LYS A 239 0.26 12.47 17.05
C LYS A 239 0.64 13.89 16.62
N ASP A 240 1.78 14.04 15.93
CA ASP A 240 2.24 15.34 15.43
C ASP A 240 1.26 15.96 14.42
N TRP A 241 0.56 15.14 13.65
CA TRP A 241 -0.48 15.56 12.70
C TRP A 241 -1.84 15.81 13.35
N GLY A 242 -1.99 15.61 14.66
CA GLY A 242 -3.25 15.77 15.38
C GLY A 242 -4.32 14.73 15.04
N VAL A 243 -3.92 13.56 14.51
CA VAL A 243 -4.85 12.45 14.22
C VAL A 243 -5.31 11.78 15.51
N PHE A 244 -4.43 11.70 16.50
CA PHE A 244 -4.72 11.21 17.84
C PHE A 244 -4.29 12.24 18.88
N GLU A 245 -5.00 12.29 20.00
CA GLU A 245 -4.62 13.14 21.14
C GLU A 245 -3.24 12.73 21.66
N THR A 246 -2.39 13.73 21.96
CA THR A 246 -1.12 13.49 22.65
C THR A 246 -1.42 13.17 24.11
N ASP A 247 -0.80 12.11 24.65
CA ASP A 247 -0.97 11.63 26.04
C ASP A 247 -0.60 12.67 27.13
N THR A 248 -0.26 13.91 26.76
CA THR A 248 0.00 15.04 27.67
C THR A 248 -1.22 15.46 28.50
N ASP A 249 -2.42 14.99 28.19
CA ASP A 249 -3.61 15.19 29.05
C ASP A 249 -3.83 14.07 30.09
N ASN A 250 -3.04 12.97 30.05
CA ASN A 250 -3.15 11.84 30.99
C ASN A 250 -2.04 11.81 32.07
N GLU A 251 -1.16 12.80 32.16
CA GLU A 251 -0.16 12.90 33.24
C GLU A 251 -0.74 13.34 34.61
N ASN A 252 -2.08 13.37 34.79
CA ASN A 252 -2.72 13.80 36.05
C ASN A 252 -3.57 12.73 36.77
N GLU A 253 -3.58 11.46 36.34
CA GLU A 253 -4.35 10.41 37.06
C GLU A 253 -3.65 9.04 37.12
N GLU A 254 -2.36 8.97 37.44
CA GLU A 254 -1.74 7.71 37.93
C GLU A 254 -0.75 8.01 39.09
N ASP A 255 -1.28 8.47 40.21
CA ASP A 255 -0.66 8.32 41.54
C ASP A 255 -1.57 7.36 42.31
N ASP A 256 -1.30 6.05 42.20
CA ASP A 256 -1.60 4.99 43.18
C ASP A 256 -1.56 3.61 42.47
N GLU A 257 -0.37 3.05 42.23
CA GLU A 257 -0.22 1.59 42.21
C GLU A 257 0.92 1.16 43.13
N GLU A 258 0.52 0.26 44.02
CA GLU A 258 1.17 -0.17 45.23
C GLU A 258 2.48 -0.94 44.98
N GLU A 259 3.44 -0.73 45.87
CA GLU A 259 4.62 -1.57 46.04
C GLU A 259 4.20 -3.03 46.39
N GLU A 260 4.26 -3.95 45.43
CA GLU A 260 4.32 -5.40 45.74
C GLU A 260 5.70 -6.00 45.42
N GLU A 261 6.58 -5.78 46.40
CA GLU A 261 7.50 -6.74 47.02
C GLU A 261 7.89 -8.00 46.22
N TRP A 262 9.08 -7.92 45.61
CA TRP A 262 9.88 -9.03 45.13
C TRP A 262 10.07 -10.12 46.21
N LYS A 263 9.60 -11.35 45.98
CA LYS A 263 10.02 -12.54 46.77
C LYS A 263 10.68 -13.58 45.88
N GLY A 264 12.00 -13.52 45.82
CA GLY A 264 12.83 -14.66 45.47
C GLY A 264 12.99 -15.60 46.67
N PHE A 265 12.70 -16.88 46.48
CA PHE A 265 13.66 -17.98 46.37
C PHE A 265 12.92 -19.26 45.95
#